data_AF-A0A653ZDX1-F1
#
_entry.id   AF-A0A653ZDX1-F1
#
_cell.length_a   1.000
_cell.length_b   1.000
_cell.length_c   1.000
_cell.angle_alpha   90.00
_cell.angle_beta   90.00
_cell.angle_gamma   90.00
#
_symmetry.space_group_name_H-M   'P 1'
#
loop_
_entity.id
_entity.type
_entity.pdbx_description
1 polymer ?
#
loop_
_entity_poly.entity_id
_entity_poly.type
_entity_poly.pdbx_seq_one_letter_code
_entity_poly.pdbx_strand_id
1 'polypeptide(L)'
;MDIATLHHLDELLEDGESLTVARISVYLATHRLATANWFGRTGRAERSAWIEREGTGWRVWETDERAGIMDHCILRTESETEALDSFLRRARRHLKADGTAVRRIS
;
A
#
# COMPACT_ATOMS: atom_id res chain seq x y z
N MET A 1 13.25 -8.32 7.99
CA MET A 1 12.83 -7.53 6.81
C MET A 1 13.08 -8.41 5.59
N ASP A 2 12.02 -8.76 4.86
CA ASP A 2 12.17 -9.52 3.62
C ASP A 2 12.63 -8.57 2.50
N ILE A 3 13.92 -8.64 2.18
CA ILE A 3 14.57 -7.78 1.17
C ILE A 3 14.04 -8.10 -0.24
N ALA A 4 13.65 -9.36 -0.48
CA ALA A 4 13.14 -9.78 -1.79
C ALA A 4 11.78 -9.13 -2.08
N THR A 5 10.89 -9.07 -1.09
CA THR A 5 9.59 -8.40 -1.23
C THR A 5 9.74 -6.90 -1.58
N LEU A 6 10.70 -6.19 -0.97
CA LEU A 6 10.94 -4.78 -1.28
C LEU A 6 11.50 -4.58 -2.70
N HIS A 7 12.42 -5.45 -3.13
CA HIS A 7 12.99 -5.40 -4.49
C HIS A 7 11.92 -5.64 -5.56
N HIS A 8 11.09 -6.67 -5.40
CA HIS A 8 10.00 -6.96 -6.34
C HIS A 8 8.91 -5.88 -6.37
N LEU A 9 8.71 -5.17 -5.25
CA LEU A 9 7.81 -4.03 -5.21
C LEU A 9 8.37 -2.83 -5.98
N ASP A 10 9.68 -2.62 -5.93
CA ASP A 10 10.36 -1.57 -6.69
C ASP A 10 10.28 -1.86 -8.20
N GLU A 11 10.56 -3.09 -8.62
CA GLU A 11 10.39 -3.53 -10.02
C GLU A 11 8.94 -3.32 -10.51
N LEU A 12 7.95 -3.65 -9.68
CA LEU A 12 6.54 -3.47 -10.02
C LEU A 12 6.14 -1.99 -10.19
N LEU A 13 6.74 -1.09 -9.41
CA LEU A 13 6.50 0.36 -9.48
C LEU A 13 7.23 1.03 -10.64
N GLU A 14 8.37 0.48 -11.07
CA GLU A 14 9.13 0.98 -12.23
C GLU A 14 8.48 0.60 -13.56
N ASP A 15 7.74 -0.52 -13.61
CA ASP A 15 7.01 -1.03 -14.78
C ASP A 15 5.63 -0.35 -15.00
N GLY A 16 5.55 0.96 -14.75
CA GLY A 16 4.32 1.75 -14.56
C GLY A 16 3.23 1.71 -15.65
N GLU A 17 3.47 1.06 -16.79
CA GLU A 17 2.48 0.92 -17.89
C GLU A 17 1.42 -0.18 -17.66
N SER A 18 1.55 -1.02 -16.63
CA SER A 18 0.71 -2.23 -16.51
C SER A 18 0.15 -2.49 -15.11
N LEU A 19 0.05 -1.46 -14.26
CA LEU A 19 -0.61 -1.60 -12.96
C LEU A 19 -2.12 -1.77 -13.15
N THR A 20 -2.57 -3.00 -12.90
CA THR A 20 -3.97 -3.40 -12.89
C THR A 20 -4.31 -4.12 -11.59
N VAL A 21 -5.59 -4.13 -11.23
CA VAL A 21 -6.08 -4.85 -10.04
C VAL A 21 -5.71 -6.33 -10.11
N ALA A 22 -5.83 -6.96 -11.28
CA ALA A 22 -5.51 -8.36 -11.48
C ALA A 22 -4.03 -8.66 -11.20
N ARG A 23 -3.13 -7.85 -11.77
CA ARG A 23 -1.67 -8.00 -11.57
C ARG A 23 -1.28 -7.82 -10.11
N ILE A 24 -1.82 -6.79 -9.46
CA ILE A 24 -1.49 -6.49 -8.06
C ILE A 24 -2.10 -7.53 -7.11
N SER A 25 -3.27 -8.09 -7.44
CA SER A 25 -3.86 -9.19 -6.67
C SER A 25 -2.96 -10.43 -6.69
N VAL A 26 -2.41 -10.79 -7.86
CA VAL A 26 -1.44 -11.90 -7.99
C VAL A 26 -0.16 -11.62 -7.21
N TYR A 27 0.36 -10.39 -7.31
CA TYR A 27 1.53 -9.97 -6.55
C TYR A 27 1.31 -10.10 -5.04
N LEU A 28 0.19 -9.57 -4.51
CA LEU A 28 -0.13 -9.57 -3.09
C LEU A 28 -0.51 -10.96 -2.55
N ALA A 29 -1.01 -11.86 -3.39
CA ALA A 29 -1.20 -13.27 -3.03
C ALA A 29 0.14 -13.99 -2.80
N THR A 30 1.19 -13.57 -3.51
CA THR A 30 2.54 -14.16 -3.44
C THR A 30 3.43 -13.45 -2.40
N HIS A 31 3.31 -12.12 -2.31
CA HIS A 31 4.11 -11.25 -1.47
C HIS A 31 3.22 -10.62 -0.41
N ARG A 32 3.24 -11.19 0.80
CA ARG A 32 2.39 -10.73 1.89
C ARG A 32 2.85 -9.36 2.40
N LEU A 33 2.25 -8.30 1.88
CA LEU A 33 2.39 -6.95 2.40
C LEU A 33 1.40 -6.75 3.55
N ALA A 34 1.86 -6.93 4.79
CA ALA A 34 1.04 -6.78 5.99
C ALA A 34 0.44 -5.36 6.17
N THR A 35 0.99 -4.40 5.43
CA THR A 35 0.61 -2.98 5.38
C THR A 35 -0.34 -2.68 4.21
N ALA A 36 -0.59 -3.63 3.31
CA ALA A 36 -1.43 -3.45 2.13
C ALA A 36 -2.70 -4.29 2.29
N ASN A 37 -3.80 -3.66 2.69
CA ASN A 37 -5.07 -4.35 2.85
C ASN A 37 -6.01 -3.96 1.70
N TRP A 38 -6.40 -4.96 0.91
CA TRP A 38 -7.47 -4.82 -0.08
C TRP A 38 -8.81 -4.65 0.63
N PHE A 39 -9.60 -3.67 0.19
CA PHE A 39 -11.04 -3.53 0.46
C PHE A 39 -11.45 -3.50 1.94
N GLY A 40 -11.35 -2.30 2.52
CA GLY A 40 -12.08 -1.90 3.72
C GLY A 40 -11.28 -1.98 5.01
N ARG A 41 -11.62 -1.09 5.98
CA ARG A 41 -10.99 -0.97 7.31
C ARG A 41 -10.98 -2.31 8.07
N THR A 42 -9.95 -3.14 7.92
CA THR A 42 -9.80 -4.41 8.66
C THR A 42 -9.39 -4.23 10.13
N GLY A 43 -9.60 -3.05 10.72
CA GLY A 43 -9.35 -2.81 12.15
C GLY A 43 -7.88 -2.86 12.56
N ARG A 44 -6.93 -3.01 11.62
CA ARG A 44 -5.50 -2.83 11.91
C ARG A 44 -5.17 -1.34 11.99
N ALA A 45 -4.72 -0.94 13.18
CA ALA A 45 -4.64 0.46 13.60
C ALA A 45 -3.45 1.24 13.01
N GLU A 46 -2.39 0.58 12.52
CA GLU A 46 -1.10 1.23 12.34
C GLU A 46 -0.44 0.94 10.98
N ARG A 47 0.16 1.98 10.37
CA ARG A 47 1.09 1.91 9.23
C ARG A 47 0.58 1.09 8.06
N SER A 48 -0.68 1.27 7.71
CA SER A 48 -1.34 0.49 6.66
C SER A 48 -1.90 1.41 5.57
N ALA A 49 -1.72 1.00 4.32
CA ALA A 49 -2.34 1.58 3.15
C ALA A 49 -3.56 0.74 2.72
N TRP A 50 -4.55 1.41 2.15
CA TRP A 50 -5.82 0.82 1.75
C TRP A 50 -6.23 1.35 0.39
N ILE A 51 -6.89 0.51 -0.41
CA ILE A 51 -7.51 0.90 -1.67
C ILE A 51 -8.91 0.27 -1.78
N GLU A 52 -9.87 1.06 -2.24
CA GLU A 52 -11.26 0.64 -2.47
C GLU A 52 -11.77 1.29 -3.75
N ARG A 53 -12.68 0.58 -4.42
CA ARG A 53 -13.43 1.12 -5.55
C ARG A 53 -14.68 1.85 -5.04
N GLU A 54 -14.79 3.12 -5.36
CA GLU A 54 -15.94 3.96 -5.01
C GLU A 54 -16.68 4.38 -6.28
N GLY A 55 -17.78 3.68 -6.60
CA GLY A 55 -18.52 3.90 -7.84
C GLY A 55 -17.67 3.64 -9.08
N THR A 56 -17.50 4.67 -9.93
CA THR A 56 -16.63 4.64 -11.11
C THR A 56 -15.16 4.91 -10.79
N GLY A 57 -14.86 5.38 -9.59
CA GLY A 57 -13.51 5.75 -9.19
C GLY A 57 -12.93 4.89 -8.08
N TRP A 58 -11.83 5.38 -7.53
CA TRP A 58 -10.97 4.72 -6.58
C TRP A 58 -10.61 5.67 -5.46
N ARG A 59 -10.45 5.09 -4.27
CA ARG A 59 -10.09 5.82 -3.06
C ARG A 59 -8.94 5.11 -2.35
N VAL A 60 -7.95 5.89 -1.93
CA VAL A 60 -6.75 5.40 -1.24
C VAL A 60 -6.60 6.09 0.11
N TRP A 61 -6.28 5.30 1.14
CA TRP A 61 -6.06 5.78 2.51
C TRP A 61 -4.74 5.26 3.07
N GLU A 62 -4.25 5.95 4.10
CA GLU A 62 -3.08 5.55 4.89
C GLU A 62 -3.41 5.76 6.37
N THR A 63 -3.00 4.84 7.23
CA THR A 63 -3.05 5.02 8.69
C THR A 63 -1.66 5.40 9.21
N ASP A 64 -1.53 6.62 9.73
CA ASP A 64 -0.35 7.06 10.49
C ASP A 64 -0.83 7.57 11.86
N GLU A 65 -0.47 6.84 12.93
CA GLU A 65 -0.86 7.20 14.31
C GLU A 65 -0.34 8.56 14.75
N ARG A 66 0.71 9.10 14.10
CA ARG A 66 1.23 10.44 14.45
C ARG A 66 0.20 11.55 14.35
N ALA A 67 -0.87 11.35 13.59
CA ALA A 67 -1.92 12.36 13.39
C ALA A 67 -3.19 12.13 14.24
N GLY A 68 -3.36 10.99 14.91
CA GLY A 68 -4.58 10.70 15.70
C GLY A 68 -5.90 10.71 14.89
N ILE A 69 -5.82 10.71 13.56
CA ILE A 69 -6.96 10.85 12.64
C ILE A 69 -6.96 9.65 11.69
N MET A 70 -7.94 8.76 11.84
CA MET A 70 -8.10 7.51 11.06
C MET A 70 -8.71 7.71 9.65
N ASP A 71 -8.78 8.95 9.15
CA ASP A 71 -9.58 9.27 7.95
C ASP A 71 -8.91 10.26 6.98
N HIS A 72 -7.63 10.06 6.73
CA HIS A 72 -6.98 10.74 5.61
C HIS A 72 -7.19 9.91 4.35
N CYS A 73 -8.36 10.09 3.71
CA CYS A 73 -8.50 9.79 2.29
C CYS A 73 -7.48 10.66 1.54
N ILE A 74 -6.38 10.05 1.06
CA ILE A 74 -5.25 10.81 0.49
C ILE A 74 -5.39 10.97 -1.01
N LEU A 75 -6.12 10.07 -1.67
CA LEU A 75 -6.38 10.16 -3.09
C LEU A 75 -7.80 9.68 -3.41
N ARG A 76 -8.50 10.47 -4.23
CA ARG A 76 -9.68 10.06 -4.99
C ARG A 76 -9.40 10.31 -6.46
N THR A 77 -9.55 9.28 -7.28
CA THR A 77 -9.28 9.36 -8.72
C THR A 77 -10.16 8.37 -9.46
N GLU A 78 -10.48 8.67 -10.72
CA GLU A 78 -11.14 7.71 -11.61
C GLU A 78 -10.14 6.74 -12.27
N SER A 79 -8.84 7.05 -12.18
CA SER A 79 -7.76 6.25 -12.75
C SER A 79 -7.37 5.08 -11.85
N GLU A 80 -7.59 3.86 -12.32
CA GLU A 80 -7.16 2.63 -11.64
C GLU A 80 -5.63 2.64 -11.43
N THR A 81 -4.86 2.92 -12.48
CA THR A 81 -3.39 2.93 -12.44
C THR A 81 -2.86 3.93 -11.41
N GLU A 82 -3.43 5.13 -11.35
CA GLU A 82 -3.01 6.17 -10.40
C GLU A 82 -3.33 5.75 -8.96
N ALA A 83 -4.52 5.17 -8.72
CA ALA A 83 -4.89 4.67 -7.42
C ALA A 83 -3.96 3.55 -6.95
N LEU A 84 -3.63 2.62 -7.84
CA LEU A 84 -2.77 1.47 -7.57
C LEU A 84 -1.31 1.89 -7.28
N ASP A 85 -0.73 2.79 -8.08
CA ASP A 85 0.60 3.35 -7.83
C ASP A 85 0.65 4.05 -6.46
N SER A 86 -0.35 4.90 -6.20
CA SER A 86 -0.50 5.64 -4.95
C SER A 86 -0.59 4.71 -3.73
N PHE A 87 -1.35 3.63 -3.84
CA PHE A 87 -1.47 2.58 -2.82
C PHE A 87 -0.15 1.84 -2.58
N LEU A 88 0.49 1.34 -3.64
CA LEU A 88 1.73 0.55 -3.55
C LEU A 88 2.90 1.37 -2.99
N ARG A 89 3.03 2.65 -3.38
CA ARG A 89 4.09 3.54 -2.84
C ARG A 89 3.98 3.72 -1.32
N ARG A 90 2.76 3.74 -0.78
CA ARG A 90 2.52 3.85 0.67
C ARG A 90 2.79 2.54 1.39
N ALA A 91 2.30 1.43 0.84
CA ALA A 91 2.63 0.10 1.34
C ALA A 91 4.16 -0.10 1.42
N ARG A 92 4.90 0.32 0.39
CA ARG A 92 6.36 0.34 0.34
C ARG A 92 6.97 1.19 1.45
N ARG A 93 6.46 2.41 1.66
CA ARG A 93 6.94 3.33 2.69
C ARG A 93 6.81 2.71 4.08
N HIS A 94 5.67 2.10 4.38
CA HIS A 94 5.45 1.41 5.65
C HIS A 94 6.36 0.19 5.80
N LEU A 95 6.52 -0.62 4.75
CA LEU A 95 7.44 -1.77 4.75
C LEU A 95 8.87 -1.34 5.07
N LYS A 96 9.34 -0.23 4.48
CA LYS A 96 10.66 0.35 4.77
C LYS A 96 10.74 0.84 6.22
N ALA A 97 9.70 1.53 6.71
CA ALA A 97 9.66 2.03 8.08
C ALA A 97 9.73 0.89 9.11
N ASP A 98 8.98 -0.18 8.92
CA ASP A 98 9.01 -1.36 9.79
C ASP A 98 10.37 -2.07 9.75
N GLY A 99 10.97 -2.20 8.56
CA GLY A 99 12.32 -2.71 8.40
C GLY A 99 13.39 -1.89 9.14
N THR A 100 13.23 -0.56 9.18
CA THR A 100 14.10 0.32 9.96
C THR A 100 13.80 0.33 11.46
N ALA A 101 12.55 0.11 11.87
CA ALA A 101 12.17 0.03 13.28
C ALA A 101 12.81 -1.18 13.98
N VAL A 102 12.92 -2.32 13.29
CA VAL A 102 13.61 -3.52 13.80
C VAL A 102 15.13 -3.32 13.90
N ARG A 103 15.73 -2.46 13.07
CA ARG A 103 17.16 -2.15 13.11
C ARG A 103 17.57 -1.15 14.19
N ARG A 104 16.62 -0.57 14.94
CA ARG A 104 16.87 0.44 15.98
C ARG A 104 16.96 -0.15 17.38
N ILE A 105 17.47 -1.39 17.49
CA ILE A 105 17.87 -2.01 18.76
C ILE A 105 19.35 -2.37 18.61
N SER A 106 20.21 -1.40 18.88
CA SER A 106 21.66 -1.58 19.11
C SER A 106 22.13 -0.38 19.92
#